data_AF-A0A4R3G6D7-F1
#
_entry.id   AF-A0A4R3G6D7-F1
#
_cell.length_a   1.000
_cell.length_b   1.000
_cell.length_c   1.000
_cell.angle_alpha   90.00
_cell.angle_beta   90.00
_cell.angle_gamma   90.00
#
_symmetry.space_group_name_H-M   'P 1'
#
loop_
_entity.id
_entity.type
_entity.pdbx_description
1 polymer ?
#
loop_
_entity_poly.entity_id
_entity_poly.type
_entity_poly.pdbx_seq_one_letter_code
_entity_poly.pdbx_strand_id
1 'polypeptide(L)'
;MDDAKLLNLVLLCIPLSLVSFGGGQSIIAGLQHQTVDVLGMLSARAFTDFYAISRAAPGPGTLIVALIGWHIGGLLGALAATLAIFLPSSLLVCICGSIWHRHRTSAWVIAAERGLAPVAAGLIFAGVYTVAQSAQLNLIEMATVAAAVALLLFTKVGPYPILAASALGYFLLSLGGYA
;
A
#
# COMPACT_ATOMS: atom_id res chain seq x y z
N MET A 1 13.83 28.13 -10.18
CA MET A 1 12.70 27.19 -10.14
C MET A 1 12.98 26.20 -11.25
N ASP A 2 13.27 24.94 -10.93
CA ASP A 2 13.56 23.93 -11.96
C ASP A 2 12.23 23.43 -12.53
N ASP A 3 11.53 24.27 -13.28
CA ASP A 3 10.16 24.00 -13.76
C ASP A 3 10.08 22.69 -14.55
N ALA A 4 11.14 22.35 -15.29
CA ALA A 4 11.27 21.08 -16.01
C ALA A 4 11.31 19.86 -15.07
N LYS A 5 11.98 19.96 -13.92
CA LYS A 5 12.01 18.88 -12.92
C LYS A 5 10.63 18.72 -12.29
N LEU A 6 9.97 19.82 -11.94
CA LEU A 6 8.64 19.79 -11.34
C LEU A 6 7.61 19.18 -12.29
N LEU A 7 7.67 19.52 -13.58
CA LEU A 7 6.83 18.93 -14.62
C LEU A 7 7.07 17.43 -14.76
N ASN A 8 8.33 16.99 -14.79
CA ASN A 8 8.67 15.56 -14.87
C ASN A 8 8.15 14.78 -13.66
N LEU A 9 8.22 15.36 -12.45
CA LEU A 9 7.66 14.74 -11.25
C LEU A 9 6.14 14.58 -11.36
N VAL A 10 5.43 15.63 -11.79
CA VAL A 10 3.97 15.60 -11.98
C VAL A 10 3.58 14.55 -13.02
N LEU A 11 4.27 14.52 -14.17
CA LEU A 11 4.03 13.56 -15.23
C LEU A 11 4.32 12.12 -14.80
N LEU A 12 5.30 11.90 -13.91
CA LEU A 12 5.58 10.61 -13.31
C LEU A 12 4.48 10.17 -12.32
N CYS A 13 3.95 11.10 -11.54
CA CYS A 13 2.95 10.78 -10.50
C CYS A 13 1.60 10.34 -11.07
N ILE A 14 1.21 10.83 -12.24
CA ILE A 14 -0.07 10.49 -12.89
C ILE A 14 -0.21 8.97 -13.17
N PRO A 15 0.70 8.33 -13.93
CA PRO A 15 0.60 6.89 -14.18
C PRO A 15 0.82 6.07 -12.91
N LEU A 16 1.72 6.50 -12.01
CA LEU A 16 1.92 5.82 -10.72
C LEU A 16 0.64 5.83 -9.88
N SER A 17 -0.13 6.91 -9.90
CA SER A 17 -1.42 7.00 -9.22
C SER A 17 -2.43 5.98 -9.76
N LEU A 18 -2.49 5.82 -11.08
CA LEU A 18 -3.41 4.89 -11.74
C LEU A 18 -3.02 3.42 -11.55
N VAL A 19 -1.72 3.14 -11.37
CA VAL A 19 -1.18 1.77 -11.22
C VAL A 19 -0.97 1.37 -9.75
N SER A 20 -1.43 2.19 -8.80
CA SER A 20 -1.26 1.96 -7.34
C SER A 20 -2.19 0.86 -6.77
N PHE A 21 -2.24 -0.30 -7.43
CA PHE A 21 -2.99 -1.47 -6.97
C PHE A 21 -2.31 -2.05 -5.71
N GLY A 22 -3.05 -2.14 -4.60
CA GLY A 22 -2.50 -2.53 -3.29
C GLY A 22 -2.04 -1.34 -2.42
N GLY A 23 -2.32 -0.11 -2.86
CA GLY A 23 -2.08 1.10 -2.09
C GLY A 23 -0.67 1.65 -2.25
N GLY A 24 -0.36 2.68 -1.46
CA GLY A 24 0.82 3.53 -1.66
C GLY A 24 2.18 2.87 -1.62
N GLN A 25 2.29 1.65 -1.09
CA GLN A 25 3.57 0.93 -1.03
C GLN A 25 3.98 0.33 -2.37
N SER A 26 3.00 0.00 -3.23
CA SER A 26 3.24 -0.58 -4.57
C SER A 26 4.08 0.32 -5.46
N ILE A 27 3.98 1.64 -5.28
CA ILE A 27 4.62 2.63 -6.14
C ILE A 27 5.99 3.09 -5.64
N ILE A 28 6.40 2.73 -4.41
CA ILE A 28 7.64 3.24 -3.80
C ILE A 28 8.88 2.81 -4.59
N ALA A 29 8.96 1.54 -5.00
CA ALA A 29 10.09 1.04 -5.78
C ALA A 29 10.17 1.72 -7.16
N GLY A 30 9.03 1.90 -7.83
CA GLY A 30 8.97 2.62 -9.10
C GLY A 30 9.33 4.10 -8.95
N LEU A 31 8.85 4.74 -7.88
CA LEU A 31 9.16 6.13 -7.56
C LEU A 31 10.65 6.31 -7.28
N GLN A 32 11.27 5.42 -6.50
CA GLN A 32 12.71 5.45 -6.24
C GLN A 32 13.49 5.34 -7.55
N HIS A 33 13.21 4.32 -8.36
CA HIS A 33 13.91 4.09 -9.61
C HIS A 33 13.81 5.31 -10.54
N GLN A 34 12.62 5.88 -10.67
CA GLN A 34 12.39 7.03 -11.55
C GLN A 34 13.02 8.32 -11.02
N THR A 35 12.94 8.58 -9.70
CA THR A 35 13.44 9.82 -9.11
C THR A 35 14.95 9.82 -8.85
N VAL A 36 15.54 8.65 -8.61
CA VAL A 36 16.98 8.47 -8.30
C VAL A 36 17.76 8.03 -9.54
N ASP A 37 17.36 6.94 -10.19
CA ASP A 37 18.16 6.31 -11.24
C ASP A 37 17.94 6.93 -12.62
N VAL A 38 16.67 7.23 -12.97
CA VAL A 38 16.30 7.72 -14.31
C VAL A 38 16.42 9.24 -14.41
N LEU A 39 15.74 9.97 -13.53
CA LEU A 39 15.67 11.43 -13.60
C LEU A 39 16.78 12.13 -12.80
N GLY A 40 17.50 11.41 -11.94
CA GLY A 40 18.61 11.94 -11.14
C GLY A 40 18.23 13.14 -10.25
N MET A 41 16.96 13.22 -9.85
CA MET A 41 16.41 14.36 -9.11
C MET A 41 16.81 14.33 -7.63
N LEU A 42 17.08 13.14 -7.11
CA LEU A 42 17.40 12.86 -5.73
C LEU A 42 18.54 11.86 -5.63
N SER A 43 19.34 11.99 -4.57
CA SER A 43 20.25 10.91 -4.18
C SER A 43 19.49 9.79 -3.47
N ALA A 44 20.00 8.56 -3.54
CA ALA A 44 19.43 7.42 -2.82
C ALA A 44 19.32 7.66 -1.29
N ARG A 45 20.25 8.43 -0.71
CA ARG A 45 20.21 8.84 0.70
C ARG A 45 19.05 9.79 0.97
N ALA A 46 18.92 10.86 0.17
CA ALA A 46 17.82 11.81 0.31
C ALA A 46 16.44 11.14 0.13
N PHE A 47 16.32 10.19 -0.80
CA PHE A 47 15.10 9.39 -0.95
C PHE A 47 14.80 8.58 0.31
N THR A 48 15.81 7.91 0.88
CA THR A 48 15.66 7.13 2.12
C THR A 48 15.24 8.02 3.29
N ASP A 49 15.81 9.22 3.41
CA ASP A 49 15.45 10.18 4.46
C ASP A 49 13.98 10.63 4.31
N PHE A 50 13.55 10.98 3.10
CA PHE A 50 12.16 11.34 2.84
C PHE A 50 11.19 10.18 3.05
N TYR A 51 11.62 8.96 2.71
CA TYR A 51 10.85 7.75 3.01
C TYR A 51 10.69 7.57 4.53
N ALA A 52 11.77 7.71 5.30
CA ALA A 52 11.72 7.62 6.75
C ALA A 52 10.79 8.67 7.37
N ILE A 53 10.90 9.93 6.92
CA ILE A 53 10.02 11.02 7.36
C ILE A 53 8.56 10.72 7.00
N SER A 54 8.29 10.25 5.79
CA SER A 54 6.93 9.90 5.35
C SER A 54 6.33 8.74 6.15
N ARG A 55 7.14 7.85 6.71
CA ARG A 55 6.68 6.73 7.56
C ARG A 55 6.50 7.14 9.02
N ALA A 56 7.24 8.14 9.48
CA ALA A 56 7.08 8.73 10.81
C ALA A 56 5.86 9.67 10.89
N ALA A 57 5.55 10.36 9.78
CA ALA A 57 4.41 11.26 9.69
C ALA A 57 3.08 10.49 9.74
N PRO A 58 2.07 10.98 10.51
CA PRO A 58 0.74 10.41 10.46
C PRO A 58 0.11 10.70 9.09
N GLY A 59 -0.19 9.65 8.32
CA GLY A 59 -0.81 9.80 7.01
C GLY A 59 -0.52 8.63 6.06
N PRO A 60 -0.98 8.74 4.80
CA PRO A 60 -0.69 7.74 3.79
C PRO A 60 0.80 7.76 3.42
N GLY A 61 1.42 6.58 3.31
CA GLY A 61 2.84 6.45 2.94
C GLY A 61 3.18 6.99 1.53
N THR A 62 2.19 7.35 0.71
CA THR A 62 2.39 8.05 -0.56
C THR A 62 2.83 9.51 -0.40
N LEU A 63 2.75 10.08 0.81
CA LEU A 63 3.13 11.47 1.07
C LEU A 63 4.62 11.77 0.85
N ILE A 64 5.47 10.74 0.72
CA ILE A 64 6.84 10.91 0.24
C ILE A 64 6.90 11.75 -1.05
N VAL A 65 5.93 11.59 -1.95
CA VAL A 65 5.83 12.38 -3.20
C VAL A 65 5.71 13.89 -2.93
N ALA A 66 5.01 14.27 -1.87
CA ALA A 66 4.88 15.66 -1.45
C ALA A 66 6.22 16.22 -0.92
N LEU A 67 6.99 15.41 -0.18
CA LEU A 67 8.34 15.78 0.30
C LEU A 67 9.33 15.93 -0.86
N ILE A 68 9.26 15.04 -1.86
CA ILE A 68 10.04 15.14 -3.09
C ILE A 68 9.67 16.42 -3.86
N GLY A 69 8.36 16.71 -3.99
CA GLY A 69 7.87 17.95 -4.59
C GLY A 69 8.32 19.20 -3.83
N TRP A 70 8.33 19.14 -2.50
CA TRP A 70 8.87 20.21 -1.64
C TRP A 70 10.35 20.46 -1.91
N HIS A 71 11.15 19.40 -2.04
CA HIS A 71 12.57 19.52 -2.30
C HIS A 71 12.88 20.20 -3.64
N ILE A 72 12.06 19.95 -4.67
CA ILE A 72 12.26 20.48 -6.02
C ILE A 72 11.71 21.90 -6.19
N GLY A 73 10.54 22.18 -5.61
CA GLY A 73 9.76 23.39 -5.89
C GLY A 73 9.17 24.08 -4.68
N GLY A 74 9.63 23.75 -3.47
CA GLY A 74 9.07 24.26 -2.22
C GLY A 74 7.59 23.93 -2.06
N LEU A 75 6.85 24.81 -1.41
CA LEU A 75 5.43 24.59 -1.11
C LEU A 75 4.58 24.33 -2.38
N LEU A 76 4.86 25.05 -3.48
CA LEU A 76 4.14 24.87 -4.74
C LEU A 76 4.43 23.49 -5.35
N GLY A 77 5.68 23.04 -5.31
CA GLY A 77 6.05 21.70 -5.77
C GLY A 77 5.40 20.60 -4.92
N ALA A 78 5.30 20.79 -3.61
CA ALA A 78 4.62 19.85 -2.72
C ALA A 78 3.13 19.72 -3.03
N LEU A 79 2.45 20.85 -3.24
CA LEU A 79 1.02 20.87 -3.61
C LEU A 79 0.78 20.24 -4.98
N ALA A 80 1.60 20.59 -5.97
CA ALA A 80 1.48 20.04 -7.31
C ALA A 80 1.69 18.52 -7.33
N ALA A 81 2.72 18.02 -6.64
CA ALA A 81 3.01 16.60 -6.56
C ALA A 81 1.91 15.82 -5.82
N THR A 82 1.36 16.40 -4.75
CA THR A 82 0.22 15.82 -4.00
C THR A 82 -1.03 15.73 -4.87
N LEU A 83 -1.36 16.80 -5.60
CA LEU A 83 -2.48 16.77 -6.53
C LEU A 83 -2.24 15.76 -7.66
N ALA A 84 -1.04 15.69 -8.21
CA ALA A 84 -0.72 14.75 -9.28
C ALA A 84 -0.88 13.27 -8.85
N ILE A 85 -0.57 12.93 -7.59
CA ILE A 85 -0.70 11.56 -7.09
C ILE A 85 -2.12 11.21 -6.63
N PHE A 86 -2.94 12.16 -6.19
CA PHE A 86 -4.29 11.86 -5.68
C PHE A 86 -5.43 12.17 -6.67
N LEU A 87 -5.27 13.19 -7.51
CA LEU A 87 -6.33 13.66 -8.40
C LEU A 87 -6.76 12.63 -9.45
N PRO A 88 -5.86 11.97 -10.21
CA PRO A 88 -6.29 11.06 -11.29
C PRO A 88 -7.01 9.82 -10.75
N SER A 89 -6.52 9.21 -9.67
CA SER A 89 -7.20 8.07 -9.04
C SER A 89 -8.53 8.47 -8.41
N SER A 90 -8.61 9.62 -7.73
CA SER A 90 -9.86 10.14 -7.15
C SER A 90 -10.91 10.43 -8.23
N LEU A 91 -10.51 11.04 -9.34
CA LEU A 91 -11.39 11.29 -10.48
C LEU A 91 -11.89 9.98 -11.10
N LEU A 92 -10.99 9.01 -11.30
CA LEU A 92 -11.35 7.72 -11.86
C LEU A 92 -12.38 7.02 -10.97
N VAL A 93 -12.15 6.97 -9.65
CA VAL A 93 -13.10 6.37 -8.69
C VAL A 93 -14.42 7.13 -8.67
N CYS A 94 -14.41 8.46 -8.73
CA CYS A 94 -15.63 9.26 -8.76
C CYS A 94 -16.46 9.00 -10.03
N ILE A 95 -15.82 8.95 -11.19
CA ILE A 95 -16.46 8.68 -12.48
C ILE A 95 -17.02 7.25 -12.51
N CYS A 96 -16.18 6.25 -12.19
CA CYS A 96 -16.59 4.85 -12.16
C CYS A 96 -17.70 4.62 -11.13
N GLY A 97 -17.57 5.19 -9.93
CA GLY A 97 -18.56 5.10 -8.86
C GLY A 97 -19.90 5.75 -9.23
N SER A 98 -19.87 6.89 -9.93
CA SER A 98 -21.09 7.54 -10.43
C SER A 98 -21.81 6.68 -11.47
N ILE A 99 -21.08 6.09 -12.42
CA ILE A 99 -21.63 5.17 -13.42
C ILE A 99 -22.20 3.92 -12.73
N TRP A 100 -21.45 3.35 -11.78
CA TRP A 100 -21.87 2.18 -11.01
C TRP A 100 -23.16 2.44 -10.24
N HIS A 101 -23.23 3.57 -9.52
CA HIS A 101 -24.39 3.97 -8.75
C HIS A 101 -25.62 4.19 -9.65
N ARG A 102 -25.44 4.83 -10.82
CA ARG A 102 -26.51 5.07 -11.79
C ARG A 102 -27.08 3.77 -12.35
N HIS A 103 -26.27 2.73 -12.51
CA HIS A 103 -26.66 1.44 -13.09
C HIS A 103 -26.78 0.31 -12.06
N ARG A 104 -26.88 0.60 -10.76
CA ARG A 104 -26.88 -0.40 -9.68
C ARG A 104 -27.95 -1.49 -9.81
N THR A 105 -29.07 -1.18 -10.47
CA THR A 105 -30.19 -2.10 -10.69
C THR A 105 -30.07 -2.93 -11.96
N SER A 106 -29.05 -2.67 -12.80
CA SER A 106 -28.79 -3.44 -14.01
C SER A 106 -28.27 -4.84 -13.65
N ALA A 107 -28.78 -5.85 -14.34
CA ALA A 107 -28.35 -7.24 -14.17
C ALA A 107 -26.83 -7.42 -14.34
N TRP A 108 -26.19 -6.62 -15.20
CA TRP A 108 -24.75 -6.68 -15.42
C TRP A 108 -23.93 -6.19 -14.22
N VAL A 109 -24.36 -5.12 -13.54
CA VAL A 109 -23.67 -4.59 -12.35
C VAL A 109 -23.80 -5.57 -11.18
N ILE A 110 -24.98 -6.14 -10.96
CA ILE A 110 -25.21 -7.14 -9.92
C ILE A 110 -24.39 -8.42 -10.21
N ALA A 111 -24.32 -8.85 -11.47
CA ALA A 111 -23.48 -9.98 -11.86
C ALA A 111 -21.99 -9.70 -11.65
N ALA A 112 -21.53 -8.48 -11.96
CA ALA A 112 -20.15 -8.05 -11.73
C ALA A 112 -19.82 -8.01 -10.22
N GLU A 113 -20.68 -7.46 -9.36
CA GLU A 113 -20.47 -7.46 -7.90
C GLU A 113 -20.33 -8.89 -7.35
N ARG A 114 -21.24 -9.78 -7.75
CA ARG A 114 -21.22 -11.18 -7.32
C ARG A 114 -20.02 -11.95 -7.86
N GLY A 115 -19.55 -11.62 -9.06
CA GLY A 115 -18.36 -12.22 -9.66
C GLY A 115 -17.05 -11.69 -9.06
N LEU A 116 -16.98 -10.41 -8.73
CA LEU A 116 -15.78 -9.77 -8.18
C LEU A 116 -15.51 -10.15 -6.73
N ALA A 117 -16.56 -10.37 -5.92
CA ALA A 117 -16.41 -10.77 -4.51
C ALA A 117 -15.52 -12.01 -4.30
N PRO A 118 -15.78 -13.18 -4.94
CA PRO A 118 -14.92 -14.35 -4.80
C PRO A 118 -13.54 -14.16 -5.46
N VAL A 119 -13.43 -13.37 -6.53
CA VAL A 119 -12.14 -13.05 -7.17
C VAL A 119 -11.25 -12.24 -6.21
N ALA A 120 -11.81 -11.23 -5.54
CA ALA A 120 -11.08 -10.45 -4.55
C ALA A 120 -10.64 -11.32 -3.35
N ALA A 121 -11.52 -12.20 -2.87
CA ALA A 121 -11.18 -13.14 -1.80
C ALA A 121 -10.04 -14.08 -2.23
N GLY A 122 -10.10 -14.63 -3.45
CA GLY A 122 -9.05 -15.46 -4.01
C GLY A 122 -7.71 -14.72 -4.17
N LEU A 123 -7.74 -13.45 -4.57
CA LEU A 123 -6.53 -12.63 -4.71
C LEU A 123 -5.87 -12.35 -3.35
N ILE A 124 -6.67 -12.04 -2.33
CA ILE A 124 -6.17 -11.89 -0.95
C ILE A 124 -5.54 -13.21 -0.48
N PHE A 125 -6.23 -14.34 -0.71
CA PHE A 125 -5.72 -15.66 -0.34
C PHE A 125 -4.40 -16.00 -1.06
N ALA A 126 -4.28 -15.68 -2.35
CA ALA A 126 -3.05 -15.85 -3.11
C ALA A 126 -1.90 -15.00 -2.55
N GLY A 127 -2.19 -13.77 -2.11
CA GLY A 127 -1.23 -12.91 -1.42
C GLY A 127 -0.75 -13.53 -0.11
N VAL A 128 -1.68 -14.01 0.72
CA VAL A 128 -1.35 -14.72 1.97
C VAL A 128 -0.50 -15.95 1.69
N TYR A 129 -0.85 -16.74 0.67
CA TYR A 129 -0.11 -17.92 0.28
C TYR A 129 1.33 -17.60 -0.15
N THR A 130 1.51 -16.54 -0.94
CA THR A 130 2.85 -16.09 -1.39
C THR A 130 3.72 -15.67 -0.22
N VAL A 131 3.15 -14.93 0.73
CA VAL A 131 3.85 -14.54 1.97
C VAL A 131 4.19 -15.76 2.81
N ALA A 132 3.25 -16.69 2.97
CA ALA A 132 3.45 -17.92 3.75
C ALA A 132 4.56 -18.81 3.17
N GLN A 133 4.65 -18.96 1.84
CA GLN A 133 5.76 -19.66 1.20
C GLN A 133 7.11 -18.95 1.45
N SER A 134 7.12 -17.63 1.36
CA SER A 134 8.35 -16.83 1.52
C SER A 134 8.89 -16.86 2.96
N ALA A 135 8.00 -17.05 3.94
CA ALA A 135 8.37 -17.06 5.36
C ALA A 135 9.04 -18.37 5.82
N GLN A 136 9.06 -19.44 5.02
CA GLN A 136 9.62 -20.76 5.38
C GLN A 136 9.15 -21.26 6.76
N LEU A 137 7.84 -21.19 7.00
CA LEU A 137 7.28 -21.39 8.34
C LEU A 137 7.61 -22.78 8.93
N ASN A 138 8.13 -22.79 10.15
CA ASN A 138 8.30 -24.01 10.94
C ASN A 138 6.95 -24.58 11.42
N LEU A 139 6.94 -25.83 11.90
CA LEU A 139 5.72 -26.50 12.36
C LEU A 139 5.01 -25.73 13.50
N ILE A 140 5.80 -25.10 14.38
CA ILE A 140 5.32 -24.27 15.48
C ILE A 140 4.69 -22.96 14.95
N GLU A 141 5.31 -22.33 13.95
CA GLU A 141 4.82 -21.08 13.34
C GLU A 141 3.54 -21.31 12.53
N MET A 142 3.45 -22.45 11.85
CA MET A 142 2.23 -22.84 11.15
C MET A 142 1.08 -23.12 12.14
N ALA A 143 1.39 -23.72 13.30
CA ALA A 143 0.42 -23.96 14.36
C ALA A 143 -0.06 -22.66 15.03
N THR A 144 0.82 -21.68 15.26
CA THR A 144 0.44 -20.38 15.82
C THR A 144 -0.42 -19.57 14.84
N VAL A 145 -0.10 -19.58 13.55
CA VAL A 145 -0.93 -18.96 12.51
C VAL A 145 -2.31 -19.61 12.45
N ALA A 146 -2.39 -20.94 12.42
CA ALA A 146 -3.66 -21.66 12.38
C ALA A 146 -4.52 -21.37 13.64
N ALA A 147 -3.90 -21.35 14.82
CA ALA A 147 -4.58 -21.02 16.07
C ALA A 147 -5.10 -19.56 16.08
N ALA A 148 -4.30 -18.61 15.58
CA ALA A 148 -4.71 -17.21 15.47
C ALA A 148 -5.89 -17.02 14.50
N VAL A 149 -5.87 -17.69 13.34
CA VAL A 149 -6.98 -17.68 12.38
C VAL A 149 -8.24 -18.29 12.99
N ALA A 150 -8.14 -19.43 13.68
CA ALA A 150 -9.27 -20.04 14.35
C ALA A 150 -9.87 -19.11 15.43
N LEU A 151 -9.03 -18.50 16.26
CA LEU A 151 -9.46 -17.52 17.26
C LEU A 151 -10.20 -16.33 16.63
N LEU A 152 -9.69 -15.79 15.52
CA LEU A 152 -10.34 -14.68 14.80
C LEU A 152 -11.69 -15.06 14.19
N LEU A 153 -11.84 -16.30 13.70
CA LEU A 153 -13.09 -16.77 13.08
C LEU A 153 -14.15 -17.13 14.12
N PHE A 154 -13.75 -17.65 15.28
CA PHE A 154 -14.68 -18.15 16.31
C PHE A 154 -14.92 -17.16 17.46
N THR A 155 -14.16 -16.07 17.56
CA THR A 155 -14.35 -15.07 18.63
C THR A 155 -14.56 -13.66 18.07
N LYS A 156 -15.28 -12.82 18.81
CA LYS A 156 -15.48 -11.39 18.48
C LYS A 156 -14.31 -10.50 18.94
N VAL A 157 -13.20 -11.12 19.31
CA VAL A 157 -12.04 -10.41 19.85
C VAL A 157 -11.36 -9.68 18.70
N GLY A 158 -11.09 -8.38 18.86
CA GLY A 158 -10.43 -7.60 17.83
C GLY A 158 -9.04 -8.17 17.47
N PRO A 159 -8.49 -7.84 16.30
CA PRO A 159 -7.22 -8.41 15.84
C PRO A 159 -6.01 -8.01 16.71
N TYR A 160 -6.06 -6.86 17.38
CA TYR A 160 -4.96 -6.34 18.20
C TYR A 160 -4.51 -7.25 19.36
N PRO A 161 -5.40 -7.74 20.25
CA PRO A 161 -5.01 -8.66 21.32
C PRO A 161 -4.53 -10.02 20.83
N ILE A 162 -5.04 -10.52 19.69
CA ILE A 162 -4.59 -11.78 19.09
C ILE A 162 -3.17 -11.63 18.55
N LEU A 163 -2.88 -10.52 17.90
CA LEU A 163 -1.52 -10.17 17.47
C LEU A 163 -0.57 -10.07 18.67
N ALA A 164 -0.97 -9.36 19.74
CA ALA A 164 -0.16 -9.24 20.95
C ALA A 164 0.13 -10.61 21.60
N ALA A 165 -0.88 -11.48 21.70
CA ALA A 165 -0.74 -12.82 22.27
C ALA A 165 0.16 -13.73 21.42
N SER A 166 0.01 -13.69 20.09
CA SER A 166 0.87 -14.47 19.18
C SER A 166 2.33 -14.00 19.22
N ALA A 167 2.58 -12.69 19.29
CA ALA A 167 3.92 -12.12 19.43
C ALA A 167 4.56 -12.49 20.78
N LEU A 168 3.81 -12.42 21.88
CA LEU A 168 4.25 -12.85 23.21
C LEU A 168 4.56 -14.35 23.24
N GLY A 169 3.69 -15.16 22.64
CA GLY A 169 3.88 -16.61 22.54
C GLY A 169 5.17 -16.96 21.77
N TYR A 170 5.40 -16.29 20.64
CA TYR A 170 6.63 -16.48 19.86
C TYR A 170 7.88 -16.04 20.63
N PHE A 171 7.84 -14.89 21.31
CA PHE A 171 8.96 -14.37 22.10
C PHE A 171 9.34 -15.30 23.28
N LEU A 172 8.34 -15.90 23.93
CA LEU A 172 8.58 -16.87 24.99
C LEU A 172 9.16 -18.19 24.45
N LEU A 173 8.73 -18.62 23.25
CA LEU A 173 9.28 -19.80 22.58
C LEU A 173 10.73 -19.58 22.11
N SER A 174 11.05 -18.38 21.64
CA SER A 174 12.43 -18.04 21.25
C SER A 174 13.41 -18.01 22.43
N LEU A 175 12.93 -17.64 23.63
CA LEU A 175 13.74 -17.71 24.86
C LEU A 175 13.98 -19.15 25.33
N GLY A 176 13.11 -20.09 24.94
CA GLY A 176 13.23 -21.51 25.26
C GLY A 176 14.18 -22.30 24.34
N GLY A 177 14.75 -21.67 23.31
CA GLY A 177 15.68 -22.32 22.37
C GLY A 177 15.03 -23.23 21.31
N TYR A 178 13.72 -23.12 21.11
CA TYR A 178 12.94 -23.92 20.13
C TYR A 178 12.55 -23.12 18.87
N ALA A 179 13.13 -21.94 18.67
CA ALA A 179 12.94 -21.08 17.49
C ALA A 179 14.25 -20.96 16.70
#